data_AF-E4T518-F1
#
_entry.id   AF-E4T518-F1
#
_cell.length_a   1.000
_cell.length_b   1.000
_cell.length_c   1.000
_cell.angle_alpha   90.00
_cell.angle_beta   90.00
_cell.angle_gamma   90.00
#
_symmetry.space_group_name_H-M   'P 1'
#
loop_
_entity.id
_entity.type
_entity.pdbx_description
1 polymer ?
#
loop_
_entity_poly.entity_id
_entity_poly.type
_entity_poly.pdbx_seq_one_letter_code
_entity_poly.pdbx_strand_id
1 'polypeptide(L)'
;MVCIGSQLTFCSPGNILRRTAVEKDERNVVSRIFSLDESSVESAHTLFYDGIISAEMVSLKQHVSSEKIAELTADYCYIDASEDNFSEKIIDHANPIILDFGGLTLKEINRKLAEIAQQCSLIPVFDVIAGCVFYPALLLGYEAQLTQGRQTKLLLWEHTDLVNKTLTVSTKIQEF
;
A
#
# COMPACT_ATOMS: atom_id res chain seq x y z
N MET A 1 -21.19 -5.77 -3.53
CA MET A 1 -20.37 -4.86 -4.36
C MET A 1 -19.95 -3.67 -3.51
N VAL A 2 -18.69 -3.22 -3.60
CA VAL A 2 -18.16 -2.09 -2.83
C VAL A 2 -17.52 -1.11 -3.81
N CYS A 3 -17.86 0.18 -3.69
CA CYS A 3 -17.26 1.27 -4.46
C CYS A 3 -16.63 2.28 -3.50
N ILE A 4 -15.34 2.55 -3.68
CA ILE A 4 -14.55 3.40 -2.78
C ILE A 4 -13.96 4.52 -3.62
N GLY A 5 -14.39 5.74 -3.35
CA GLY A 5 -13.76 6.96 -3.88
C GLY A 5 -12.66 7.43 -2.95
N SER A 6 -11.52 7.80 -3.51
CA SER A 6 -10.43 8.41 -2.75
C SER A 6 -9.79 9.57 -3.50
N GLN A 7 -9.05 10.40 -2.76
CA GLN A 7 -8.28 11.48 -3.38
C GLN A 7 -7.21 10.93 -4.31
N LEU A 8 -6.54 9.84 -3.90
CA LEU A 8 -5.46 9.21 -4.64
C LEU A 8 -5.66 7.69 -4.70
N THR A 9 -5.35 7.07 -5.83
CA THR A 9 -5.30 5.60 -5.96
C THR A 9 -3.91 5.23 -6.48
N PHE A 10 -3.18 4.44 -5.69
CA PHE A 10 -1.88 3.90 -6.06
C PHE A 10 -2.08 2.64 -6.91
N CYS A 11 -1.76 2.73 -8.20
CA CYS A 11 -1.80 1.57 -9.10
C CYS A 11 -0.45 0.87 -9.20
N SER A 12 0.62 1.65 -9.35
CA SER A 12 2.01 1.18 -9.38
C SER A 12 2.96 2.37 -9.19
N PRO A 13 4.26 2.14 -8.99
CA PRO A 13 5.25 3.20 -9.10
C PRO A 13 5.10 3.94 -10.44
N GLY A 14 4.99 5.28 -10.38
CA GLY A 14 4.77 6.12 -11.56
C GLY A 14 3.33 6.20 -12.07
N ASN A 15 2.40 5.39 -11.54
CA ASN A 15 0.98 5.45 -11.90
C ASN A 15 0.10 5.66 -10.65
N ILE A 16 -0.11 6.93 -10.32
CA ILE A 16 -0.95 7.37 -9.20
C ILE A 16 -2.11 8.16 -9.78
N LEU A 17 -3.31 7.58 -9.70
CA LEU A 17 -4.52 8.21 -10.18
C LEU A 17 -5.05 9.18 -9.12
N ARG A 18 -5.72 10.23 -9.57
CA ARG A 18 -6.31 11.26 -8.71
C ARG A 18 -7.81 11.28 -8.89
N ARG A 19 -8.52 11.52 -7.78
CA ARG A 19 -9.98 11.67 -7.77
C ARG A 19 -10.64 10.51 -8.51
N THR A 20 -10.25 9.30 -8.12
CA THR A 20 -10.74 8.06 -8.71
C THR A 20 -11.60 7.29 -7.71
N ALA A 21 -12.48 6.47 -8.24
CA ALA A 21 -13.12 5.41 -7.48
C ALA A 21 -12.67 4.03 -7.98
N VAL A 22 -12.58 3.09 -7.04
CA VAL A 22 -12.32 1.68 -7.30
C VAL A 22 -13.55 0.90 -6.88
N GLU A 23 -14.09 0.12 -7.82
CA GLU A 23 -15.21 -0.78 -7.60
C GLU A 23 -14.71 -2.22 -7.57
N LYS A 24 -15.18 -3.00 -6.59
CA LYS A 24 -14.94 -4.44 -6.51
C LYS A 24 -16.21 -5.23 -6.24
N ASP A 25 -16.20 -6.47 -6.73
CA ASP A 25 -17.25 -7.44 -6.45
C ASP A 25 -17.08 -8.09 -5.06
N GLU A 26 -17.97 -9.03 -4.75
CA GLU A 26 -17.95 -9.76 -3.46
C GLU A 26 -16.79 -10.75 -3.33
N ARG A 27 -16.08 -11.04 -4.43
CA ARG A 27 -14.89 -11.89 -4.47
C ARG A 27 -13.59 -11.09 -4.41
N ASN A 28 -13.70 -9.77 -4.21
CA ASN A 28 -12.59 -8.82 -4.26
C ASN A 28 -11.96 -8.65 -5.65
N VAL A 29 -12.68 -8.97 -6.72
CA VAL A 29 -12.23 -8.67 -8.08
C VAL A 29 -12.55 -7.23 -8.40
N VAL A 30 -11.54 -6.45 -8.79
CA VAL A 30 -11.70 -5.06 -9.22
C VAL A 30 -12.47 -5.05 -10.54
N SER A 31 -13.73 -4.61 -10.50
CA SER A 31 -14.56 -4.51 -11.70
C SER A 31 -14.22 -3.26 -12.50
N ARG A 32 -13.89 -2.15 -11.83
CA ARG A 32 -13.63 -0.86 -12.47
C ARG A 32 -12.69 0.02 -11.63
N ILE A 33 -11.87 0.80 -12.33
CA ILE A 33 -11.15 1.97 -11.77
C ILE A 33 -11.48 3.14 -12.69
N PHE A 34 -12.05 4.22 -12.16
CA PHE A 34 -12.55 5.31 -13.00
C PHE A 34 -12.43 6.67 -12.34
N SER A 35 -12.30 7.71 -13.18
CA SER A 35 -12.23 9.11 -12.75
C SER A 35 -13.60 9.61 -12.30
N LEU A 36 -13.62 10.28 -11.15
CA LEU A 36 -14.79 11.00 -10.63
C LEU A 36 -15.08 12.29 -11.41
N ASP A 37 -14.14 12.75 -12.25
CA ASP A 37 -14.34 13.93 -13.10
C ASP A 37 -15.11 13.63 -14.39
N GLU A 38 -15.03 12.39 -14.87
CA GLU A 38 -15.53 12.02 -16.21
C GLU A 38 -16.76 11.11 -16.16
N SER A 39 -17.02 10.48 -15.02
CA SER A 39 -18.11 9.51 -14.86
C SER A 39 -19.09 9.97 -13.80
N SER A 40 -20.39 9.92 -14.11
CA SER A 40 -21.44 10.02 -13.10
C SER A 40 -21.39 8.78 -12.22
N VAL A 41 -21.11 8.97 -10.93
CA VAL A 41 -21.11 7.89 -9.93
C VAL A 41 -22.39 7.99 -9.13
N GLU A 42 -23.13 6.90 -9.00
CA GLU A 42 -24.24 6.87 -8.06
C GLU A 42 -23.69 6.96 -6.62
N SER A 43 -23.99 8.08 -5.96
CA SER A 43 -23.47 8.40 -4.63
C SER A 43 -24.02 7.49 -3.53
N ALA A 44 -25.15 6.81 -3.76
CA ALA A 44 -25.84 6.00 -2.75
C ALA A 44 -25.05 4.75 -2.31
N HIS A 45 -24.08 4.28 -3.10
CA HIS A 45 -23.28 3.08 -2.82
C HIS A 45 -21.76 3.32 -2.87
N THR A 46 -21.34 4.58 -2.95
CA THR A 46 -19.93 4.96 -3.00
C THR A 46 -19.51 5.60 -1.70
N LEU A 47 -18.49 5.03 -1.04
CA LEU A 47 -17.89 5.60 0.15
C LEU A 47 -16.73 6.51 -0.27
N PHE A 48 -16.76 7.77 0.15
CA PHE A 48 -15.74 8.76 -0.22
C PHE A 48 -14.80 9.02 0.96
N TYR A 49 -13.51 8.83 0.74
CA TYR A 49 -12.48 8.97 1.75
C TYR A 49 -11.41 9.98 1.37
N ASP A 50 -10.89 10.66 2.39
CA ASP A 50 -9.71 11.51 2.28
C ASP A 50 -8.45 10.67 2.55
N GLY A 51 -7.96 10.00 1.51
CA GLY A 51 -6.87 9.05 1.64
C GLY A 51 -6.37 8.48 0.31
N ILE A 52 -5.54 7.44 0.44
CA ILE A 52 -4.93 6.72 -0.68
C ILE A 52 -5.48 5.30 -0.72
N ILE A 53 -6.00 4.84 -1.86
CA ILE A 53 -6.35 3.43 -2.08
C ILE A 53 -5.14 2.70 -2.65
N SER A 54 -4.86 1.49 -2.15
CA SER A 54 -3.89 0.55 -2.74
C SER A 54 -4.47 -0.87 -2.80
N ALA A 55 -3.77 -1.75 -3.50
CA ALA A 55 -3.94 -3.20 -3.31
C ALA A 55 -3.44 -3.66 -1.93
N GLU A 56 -3.66 -4.93 -1.62
CA GLU A 56 -3.24 -5.53 -0.36
C GLU A 56 -1.72 -5.60 -0.17
N MET A 57 -1.29 -5.57 1.09
CA MET A 57 0.12 -5.75 1.43
C MET A 57 0.56 -7.19 1.18
N VAL A 58 1.80 -7.35 0.74
CA VAL A 58 2.40 -8.64 0.44
C VAL A 58 3.68 -8.81 1.25
N SER A 59 3.77 -9.93 1.99
CA SER A 59 4.92 -10.27 2.82
C SER A 59 5.74 -11.39 2.17
N LEU A 60 7.02 -11.15 1.91
CA LEU A 60 7.92 -12.19 1.41
C LEU A 60 8.10 -13.31 2.46
N LYS A 61 8.17 -12.96 3.75
CA LYS A 61 8.26 -13.91 4.88
C LYS A 61 7.12 -14.92 4.96
N GLN A 62 5.95 -14.60 4.40
CA GLN A 62 4.82 -15.53 4.35
C GLN A 62 4.91 -16.54 3.20
N HIS A 63 5.77 -16.31 2.20
CA HIS A 63 5.77 -17.06 0.95
C HIS A 63 7.09 -17.80 0.65
N VAL A 64 8.22 -17.32 1.17
CA VAL A 64 9.56 -17.88 0.86
C VAL A 64 10.45 -17.94 2.10
N SER A 65 11.52 -18.75 2.03
CA SER A 65 12.51 -18.87 3.13
C SER A 65 13.39 -17.63 3.24
N SER A 66 14.00 -17.40 4.41
CA SER A 66 14.89 -16.25 4.64
C SER A 66 16.08 -16.19 3.66
N GLU A 67 16.64 -17.33 3.26
CA GLU A 67 17.71 -17.38 2.26
C GLU A 67 17.21 -16.89 0.90
N LYS A 68 15.99 -17.27 0.52
CA LYS A 68 15.39 -16.83 -0.73
C LYS A 68 14.99 -15.35 -0.68
N ILE A 69 14.58 -14.83 0.48
CA ILE A 69 14.35 -13.40 0.67
C ILE A 69 15.63 -12.62 0.38
N ALA A 70 16.75 -13.01 1.00
CA ALA A 70 18.04 -12.35 0.79
C ALA A 70 18.48 -12.36 -0.69
N GLU A 71 18.19 -13.45 -1.42
CA GLU A 71 18.45 -13.54 -2.87
C GLU A 71 17.55 -12.59 -3.67
N LEU A 72 16.24 -12.58 -3.41
CA LEU A 72 15.26 -11.77 -4.15
C LEU A 72 15.43 -10.27 -3.91
N THR A 73 15.92 -9.89 -2.74
CA THR A 73 16.02 -8.49 -2.31
C THR A 73 17.43 -7.91 -2.41
N ALA A 74 18.34 -8.57 -3.13
CA ALA A 74 19.75 -8.15 -3.27
C ALA A 74 19.92 -6.70 -3.76
N ASP A 75 19.01 -6.22 -4.62
CA ASP A 75 19.01 -4.85 -5.17
C ASP A 75 18.07 -3.89 -4.42
N TYR A 76 17.52 -4.31 -3.27
CA TYR A 76 16.56 -3.55 -2.49
C TYR A 76 17.09 -3.28 -1.08
N CYS A 77 16.59 -2.22 -0.45
CA CYS A 77 16.71 -2.11 0.99
C CYS A 77 15.57 -2.90 1.65
N TYR A 78 15.85 -4.15 2.00
CA TYR A 78 14.89 -5.00 2.71
C TYR A 78 14.87 -4.69 4.20
N ILE A 79 13.68 -4.37 4.71
CA ILE A 79 13.43 -4.06 6.11
C ILE A 79 12.35 -5.02 6.63
N ASP A 80 12.74 -5.85 7.61
CA ASP A 80 11.81 -6.71 8.35
C ASP A 80 11.07 -5.87 9.40
N ALA A 81 9.87 -5.41 9.05
CA ALA A 81 9.02 -4.60 9.91
C ALA A 81 8.27 -5.40 10.98
N SER A 82 8.40 -6.74 10.97
CA SER A 82 7.88 -7.58 12.04
C SER A 82 8.76 -7.56 13.30
N GLU A 83 10.02 -7.12 13.18
CA GLU A 83 10.94 -6.94 14.31
C GLU A 83 10.63 -5.66 15.12
N ASP A 84 11.04 -5.61 16.40
CA ASP A 84 10.78 -4.47 17.27
C ASP A 84 11.70 -3.27 17.05
N ASN A 85 12.86 -3.47 16.44
CA ASN A 85 13.88 -2.44 16.20
C ASN A 85 14.05 -2.08 14.72
N PHE A 86 13.05 -2.35 13.87
CA PHE A 86 13.16 -2.10 12.43
C PHE A 86 13.27 -0.61 12.06
N SER A 87 12.77 0.27 12.94
CA SER A 87 12.77 1.73 12.80
C SER A 87 14.18 2.31 12.59
N GLU A 88 15.19 1.73 13.22
CA GLU A 88 16.60 2.16 13.09
C GLU A 88 17.19 1.89 11.70
N LYS A 89 16.56 1.01 10.91
CA LYS A 89 17.02 0.61 9.57
C LYS A 89 16.48 1.53 8.46
N ILE A 90 15.53 2.41 8.79
CA ILE A 90 14.90 3.36 7.87
C ILE A 90 15.77 4.61 7.78
N ILE A 91 16.90 4.53 7.06
CA ILE A 91 17.81 5.67 6.84
C ILE A 91 18.21 5.70 5.38
N ASP A 92 17.98 6.83 4.72
CA ASP A 92 18.45 7.24 3.38
C ASP A 92 19.18 6.16 2.55
N HIS A 93 18.41 5.38 1.81
CA HIS A 93 18.91 4.31 0.95
C HIS A 93 18.81 4.73 -0.52
N ALA A 94 19.88 4.48 -1.29
CA ALA A 94 19.87 4.69 -2.74
C ALA A 94 18.95 3.69 -3.49
N ASN A 95 18.60 2.58 -2.84
CA ASN A 95 17.81 1.49 -3.40
C ASN A 95 16.35 1.58 -2.94
N PRO A 96 15.39 1.08 -3.74
CA PRO A 96 13.99 0.99 -3.32
C PRO A 96 13.82 0.18 -2.05
N ILE A 97 12.93 0.63 -1.17
CA ILE A 97 12.66 -0.03 0.11
C ILE A 97 11.65 -1.16 -0.09
N ILE A 98 11.89 -2.30 0.56
CA ILE A 98 10.89 -3.33 0.80
C ILE A 98 10.61 -3.36 2.30
N LEU A 99 9.35 -3.14 2.65
CA LEU A 99 8.91 -3.13 4.04
C LEU A 99 8.03 -4.35 4.28
N ASP A 100 8.62 -5.39 4.87
CA ASP A 100 7.95 -6.68 5.07
C ASP A 100 7.36 -6.77 6.48
N PHE A 101 6.04 -6.73 6.57
CA PHE A 101 5.30 -6.83 7.84
C PHE A 101 5.12 -8.27 8.33
N GLY A 102 5.60 -9.28 7.62
CA GLY A 102 5.45 -10.66 8.05
C GLY A 102 3.99 -11.08 8.23
N GLY A 103 3.71 -11.80 9.32
CA GLY A 103 2.38 -12.25 9.72
C GLY A 103 1.53 -11.24 10.48
N LEU A 104 1.95 -9.97 10.57
CA LEU A 104 1.28 -8.99 11.44
C LEU A 104 -0.16 -8.68 10.99
N THR A 105 -1.03 -8.47 11.97
CA THR A 105 -2.39 -7.97 11.76
C THR A 105 -2.38 -6.48 11.39
N LEU A 106 -3.43 -5.97 10.75
CA LEU A 106 -3.56 -4.53 10.46
C LEU A 106 -3.48 -3.65 11.72
N LYS A 107 -3.91 -4.16 12.88
CA LYS A 107 -3.76 -3.44 14.15
C LYS A 107 -2.30 -3.27 14.54
N GLU A 108 -1.49 -4.31 14.38
CA GLU A 108 -0.06 -4.28 14.66
C GLU A 108 0.70 -3.44 13.63
N ILE A 109 0.34 -3.56 12.35
CA ILE A 109 0.91 -2.75 11.26
C ILE A 109 0.65 -1.27 11.53
N ASN A 110 -0.59 -0.88 11.87
CA ASN A 110 -0.92 0.51 12.20
C ASN A 110 -0.11 1.03 13.39
N ARG A 111 0.10 0.21 14.42
CA ARG A 111 0.98 0.57 15.55
C ARG A 111 2.42 0.81 15.08
N LYS A 112 2.98 -0.11 14.30
CA LYS A 112 4.35 -0.03 13.76
C LYS A 112 4.54 1.19 12.85
N LEU A 113 3.55 1.51 12.01
CA LEU A 113 3.57 2.69 11.15
C LEU A 113 3.58 3.99 11.96
N ALA A 114 2.78 4.08 13.04
CA ALA A 114 2.78 5.25 13.91
C ALA A 114 4.14 5.47 14.59
N GLU A 115 4.84 4.40 14.97
CA GLU A 115 6.18 4.44 15.57
C GLU A 115 7.24 5.01 14.60
N ILE A 116 7.14 4.69 13.31
CA ILE A 116 8.11 5.12 12.29
C ILE A 116 7.70 6.37 11.52
N ALA A 117 6.47 6.87 11.68
CA ALA A 117 5.92 7.93 10.86
C ALA A 117 6.81 9.20 10.87
N GLN A 118 7.43 9.53 12.02
CA GLN A 118 8.35 10.66 12.10
C GLN A 118 9.63 10.44 11.28
N GLN A 119 10.18 9.23 11.30
CA GLN A 119 11.40 8.86 10.55
C GLN A 119 11.10 8.74 9.04
N CYS A 120 9.93 8.19 8.71
CA CYS A 120 9.45 8.06 7.35
C CYS A 120 8.93 9.38 6.75
N SER A 121 8.94 10.49 7.50
CA SER A 121 8.51 11.79 6.96
C SER A 121 9.40 12.27 5.80
N LEU A 122 10.62 11.74 5.69
CA LEU A 122 11.54 12.00 4.57
C LEU A 122 11.29 11.08 3.35
N ILE A 123 10.50 10.02 3.53
CA ILE A 123 10.20 9.04 2.49
C ILE A 123 8.80 9.32 1.94
N PRO A 124 8.64 9.46 0.62
CA PRO A 124 7.31 9.57 0.02
C PRO A 124 6.42 8.39 0.43
N VAL A 125 5.18 8.68 0.83
CA VAL A 125 4.19 7.66 1.22
C VAL A 125 3.99 6.60 0.13
N PHE A 126 4.13 7.00 -1.14
CA PHE A 126 4.03 6.06 -2.27
C PHE A 126 5.20 5.08 -2.35
N ASP A 127 6.38 5.45 -1.87
CA ASP A 127 7.52 4.53 -1.79
C ASP A 127 7.31 3.54 -0.65
N VAL A 128 6.70 3.97 0.47
CA VAL A 128 6.27 3.08 1.54
C VAL A 128 5.21 2.09 1.03
N ILE A 129 4.16 2.58 0.37
CA ILE A 129 3.10 1.75 -0.21
C ILE A 129 3.69 0.79 -1.25
N ALA A 130 4.56 1.26 -2.15
CA ALA A 130 5.22 0.41 -3.13
C ALA A 130 6.07 -0.68 -2.45
N GLY A 131 6.77 -0.33 -1.37
CA GLY A 131 7.63 -1.23 -0.60
C GLY A 131 6.92 -2.36 0.12
N CYS A 132 5.65 -2.18 0.50
CA CYS A 132 4.86 -3.23 1.16
C CYS A 132 3.75 -3.84 0.29
N VAL A 133 3.52 -3.31 -0.92
CA VAL A 133 2.48 -3.80 -1.85
C VAL A 133 3.09 -4.26 -3.18
N PHE A 134 3.74 -3.35 -3.91
CA PHE A 134 4.12 -3.56 -5.30
C PHE A 134 5.39 -4.40 -5.45
N TYR A 135 6.50 -3.99 -4.82
CA TYR A 135 7.79 -4.67 -4.99
C TYR A 135 7.77 -6.10 -4.45
N PRO A 136 7.18 -6.40 -3.27
CA PRO A 136 7.09 -7.78 -2.81
C PRO A 136 6.26 -8.67 -3.75
N ALA A 137 5.12 -8.17 -4.25
CA ALA A 137 4.31 -8.89 -5.23
C ALA A 137 5.08 -9.18 -6.52
N LEU A 138 5.81 -8.19 -7.02
CA LEU A 138 6.65 -8.32 -8.22
C LEU A 138 7.73 -9.41 -8.03
N LEU A 139 8.43 -9.41 -6.90
CA LEU A 139 9.47 -10.40 -6.59
C LEU A 139 8.94 -11.82 -6.43
N LEU A 140 7.68 -11.98 -6.03
CA LEU A 140 7.00 -13.27 -5.97
C LEU A 140 6.37 -13.70 -7.30
N GLY A 141 6.44 -12.85 -8.35
CA GLY A 141 5.84 -13.13 -9.66
C GLY A 141 4.31 -12.99 -9.67
N TYR A 142 3.73 -12.27 -8.70
CA TYR A 142 2.29 -11.96 -8.67
C TYR A 142 1.97 -10.72 -9.51
N GLU A 143 0.69 -10.54 -9.84
CA GLU A 143 0.23 -9.27 -10.43
C GLU A 143 0.34 -8.15 -9.40
N ALA A 144 1.36 -7.30 -9.56
CA ALA A 144 1.69 -6.24 -8.60
C ALA A 144 0.82 -4.98 -8.76
N GLN A 145 0.30 -4.71 -9.96
CA GLN A 145 -0.43 -3.49 -10.28
C GLN A 145 -1.89 -3.55 -9.82
N LEU A 146 -2.44 -2.47 -9.26
CA LEU A 146 -3.89 -2.38 -9.05
C LEU A 146 -4.57 -2.04 -10.38
N THR A 147 -5.24 -3.03 -10.96
CA THR A 147 -5.82 -3.02 -12.30
C THR A 147 -7.22 -3.63 -12.29
N GLN A 148 -8.01 -3.32 -13.32
CA GLN A 148 -9.29 -4.00 -13.54
C GLN A 148 -9.05 -5.51 -13.81
N GLY A 149 -9.87 -6.35 -13.18
CA GLY A 149 -9.80 -7.81 -13.26
C GLY A 149 -8.92 -8.44 -12.17
N ARG A 150 -8.09 -7.65 -11.49
CA ARG A 150 -7.27 -8.15 -10.38
C ARG A 150 -8.15 -8.52 -9.19
N GLN A 151 -7.91 -9.70 -8.63
CA GLN A 151 -8.47 -10.08 -7.33
C GLN A 151 -7.54 -9.58 -6.22
N THR A 152 -8.00 -8.62 -5.41
CA THR A 152 -7.21 -8.10 -4.29
C THR A 152 -8.08 -7.41 -3.25
N LYS A 153 -7.70 -7.51 -1.98
CA LYS A 153 -8.29 -6.67 -0.93
C LYS A 153 -7.85 -5.22 -1.14
N LEU A 154 -8.78 -4.28 -0.98
CA LEU A 154 -8.44 -2.87 -1.08
C LEU A 154 -8.05 -2.34 0.30
N LEU A 155 -6.92 -1.65 0.34
CA LEU A 155 -6.46 -0.95 1.53
C LEU A 155 -6.65 0.54 1.34
N LEU A 156 -7.24 1.18 2.36
CA LEU A 156 -7.33 2.62 2.45
C LEU A 156 -6.32 3.13 3.47
N TRP A 157 -5.47 4.04 3.04
CA TRP A 157 -4.51 4.76 3.87
C TRP A 157 -5.12 6.13 4.20
N GLU A 158 -5.60 6.29 5.42
CA GLU A 158 -6.20 7.52 5.93
C GLU A 158 -5.21 8.34 6.74
N HIS A 159 -5.50 9.64 6.86
CA HIS A 159 -4.69 10.59 7.64
C HIS A 159 -3.21 10.63 7.21
N THR A 160 -2.94 10.32 5.94
CA THR A 160 -1.65 10.64 5.30
C THR A 160 -1.63 12.11 4.94
N ASP A 161 -0.47 12.75 4.94
CA ASP A 161 -0.34 14.10 4.40
C ASP A 161 -0.36 13.99 2.87
N LEU A 162 -1.53 14.19 2.26
CA LEU A 162 -1.70 14.07 0.82
C LEU A 162 -1.03 15.20 0.03
N VAL A 163 -0.77 16.34 0.67
CA VAL A 163 -0.13 17.51 0.04
C VAL A 163 1.37 17.26 -0.07
N ASN A 164 2.00 16.92 1.04
CA ASN A 164 3.44 16.62 1.09
C ASN A 164 3.76 15.18 0.68
N LYS A 165 2.74 14.33 0.54
CA LYS A 165 2.83 12.90 0.19
C LYS A 165 3.69 12.13 1.19
N THR A 166 3.42 12.31 2.47
CA THR A 166 4.18 11.68 3.56
C THR A 166 3.25 10.97 4.54
N LEU A 167 3.81 10.04 5.31
CA LEU A 167 3.12 9.46 6.46
C LEU A 167 3.00 10.49 7.58
N THR A 168 1.94 10.37 8.38
CA THR A 168 1.80 11.10 9.65
C THR A 168 1.70 10.12 10.80
N VAL A 169 1.92 10.58 12.03
CA VAL A 169 1.73 9.76 13.24
C VAL A 169 0.28 9.28 13.41
N SER A 170 -0.66 9.91 12.71
CA SER A 170 -2.07 9.53 12.71
C SER A 170 -2.46 8.63 11.54
N THR A 171 -1.52 8.34 10.62
CA THR A 171 -1.80 7.48 9.47
C THR A 171 -2.32 6.13 9.92
N LYS A 172 -3.41 5.70 9.27
CA LYS A 172 -4.09 4.45 9.58
C LYS A 172 -4.50 3.75 8.29
N ILE A 173 -4.36 2.44 8.28
CA ILE A 173 -4.80 1.55 7.22
C ILE A 173 -6.07 0.85 7.64
N GLN A 174 -7.03 0.80 6.71
CA GLN A 174 -8.26 0.02 6.82
C GLN A 174 -8.42 -0.89 5.59
N GLU A 175 -9.03 -2.06 5.78
CA GLU A 175 -9.36 -2.99 4.69
C GLU A 175 -10.83 -2.83 4.30
N PHE A 176 -11.11 -2.96 3.01
CA PHE A 176 -12.45 -2.94 2.42
C PHE A 176 -12.73 -4.16 1.57
#